data_AF-A0AAU0PYI6-F1
#
_entry.id   AF-A0AAU0PYI6-F1
#
_cell.length_a   1.000
_cell.length_b   1.000
_cell.length_c   1.000
_cell.angle_alpha   90.00
_cell.angle_beta   90.00
_cell.angle_gamma   90.00
#
_symmetry.space_group_name_H-M   'P 1'
#
loop_
_entity.id
_entity.type
_entity.pdbx_description
1 polymer ?
#
loop_
_entity_poly.entity_id
_entity_poly.type
_entity_poly.pdbx_seq_one_letter_code
_entity_poly.pdbx_strand_id
1 'polypeptide(L)'
;MTSSSSSPDRAQSARSQSGRPSPIPVVLTIAGSDSSGGAGIQADLKTISALGGYGCVAITAVTAQNTRGVDAAEYMSPGFVAQQIRSVADDYPIDAIKIGMVGSSSIADAIVAELTALSFAGPVVWDPVMVASSGSSLVDDETTATSGFVDLARRADALTPNGRELVGLCDMAGVAVPATLRKHLDAIDSQGLDSGSPSVSAAGGSHSEENVDPGEEHASKSENNVGNEETTVEGESLTSAIAEAASALSEALATVIVVTGGPDNGFGDDGPKVTEVVADREQTALLSHDRVATTNTHGTGCTFSSALATYAGLSTHPDVSACDWRAAVHDAATWTRRALVAADPLDFAIGLHRNRDSSGTPEPAHVNGNAPLDHFWEHR
;
A
#
# COMPACT_ATOMS: atom_id res chain seq x y z
N MET A 1 39.10 -3.24 -54.66
CA MET A 1 37.78 -3.83 -54.41
C MET A 1 37.60 -3.92 -52.90
N THR A 2 36.69 -3.07 -52.41
CA THR A 2 35.93 -3.08 -51.15
C THR A 2 36.63 -3.34 -49.82
N SER A 3 36.89 -2.23 -49.12
CA SER A 3 37.03 -2.10 -47.66
C SER A 3 35.66 -2.23 -46.97
N SER A 4 35.58 -3.04 -45.92
CA SER A 4 34.42 -3.15 -45.02
C SER A 4 34.58 -2.22 -43.82
N SER A 5 33.87 -1.10 -43.80
CA SER A 5 33.67 -0.27 -42.61
C SER A 5 32.26 -0.51 -42.07
N SER A 6 32.18 -1.07 -40.88
CA SER A 6 30.98 -1.16 -40.05
C SER A 6 30.50 0.23 -39.64
N SER A 7 29.27 0.60 -40.02
CA SER A 7 28.63 1.85 -39.57
C SER A 7 27.89 1.66 -38.24
N PRO A 8 28.22 2.41 -37.17
CA PRO A 8 27.42 2.50 -35.97
C PRO A 8 26.53 3.74 -36.09
N ASP A 9 25.31 3.60 -36.62
CA ASP A 9 24.42 4.77 -36.78
C ASP A 9 22.92 4.47 -36.62
N ARG A 10 22.57 3.33 -36.03
CA ARG A 10 21.17 2.95 -35.81
C ARG A 10 20.61 3.31 -34.43
N ALA A 11 21.45 3.81 -33.51
CA ALA A 11 21.07 4.15 -32.14
C ALA A 11 20.83 5.66 -31.89
N GLN A 12 21.11 6.53 -32.87
CA GLN A 12 20.99 8.00 -32.68
C GLN A 12 19.81 8.64 -33.44
N SER A 13 18.98 7.86 -34.13
CA SER A 13 17.90 8.39 -34.97
C SER A 13 16.51 8.45 -34.30
N ALA A 14 16.36 8.10 -33.01
CA ALA A 14 15.04 8.05 -32.35
C ALA A 14 14.66 9.30 -31.54
N ARG A 15 15.57 10.26 -31.32
CA ARG A 15 15.32 11.43 -30.42
C ARG A 15 14.92 12.73 -31.12
N SER A 16 14.38 12.69 -32.33
CA SER A 16 13.96 13.92 -33.04
C SER A 16 12.59 13.87 -33.72
N GLN A 17 11.56 13.35 -33.03
CA GLN A 17 10.16 13.58 -33.43
C GLN A 17 9.32 14.11 -32.26
N SER A 18 9.28 15.44 -32.17
CA SER A 18 8.10 16.26 -31.88
C SER A 18 6.99 15.69 -30.97
N GLY A 19 7.03 16.04 -29.68
CA GLY A 19 6.18 17.13 -29.17
C GLY A 19 4.65 16.95 -29.14
N ARG A 20 4.14 15.74 -28.96
CA ARG A 20 2.83 15.53 -28.30
C ARG A 20 2.97 14.37 -27.32
N PRO A 21 2.55 14.50 -26.05
CA PRO A 21 2.30 13.32 -25.25
C PRO A 21 1.25 12.49 -25.98
N SER A 22 1.37 11.16 -25.93
CA SER A 22 0.22 10.29 -26.16
C SER A 22 -0.94 10.83 -25.32
N PRO A 23 -2.18 10.93 -25.84
CA PRO A 23 -3.31 11.39 -25.03
C PRO A 23 -3.63 10.45 -23.86
N ILE A 24 -3.01 9.26 -23.85
CA ILE A 24 -3.15 8.23 -22.82
C ILE A 24 -1.83 8.20 -22.04
N PRO A 25 -1.83 8.52 -20.73
CA PRO A 25 -0.64 8.44 -19.91
C PRO A 25 -0.21 6.99 -19.73
N VAL A 26 1.08 6.70 -19.82
CA VAL A 26 1.65 5.38 -19.53
C VAL A 26 2.17 5.35 -18.10
N VAL A 27 1.60 4.50 -17.25
CA VAL A 27 1.97 4.39 -15.83
C VAL A 27 2.59 3.02 -15.58
N LEU A 28 3.82 2.99 -15.09
CA LEU A 28 4.47 1.75 -14.65
C LEU A 28 4.16 1.52 -13.17
N THR A 29 3.50 0.40 -12.83
CA THR A 29 3.45 -0.08 -11.46
C THR A 29 4.57 -1.10 -11.18
N ILE A 30 5.23 -0.96 -10.03
CA ILE A 30 6.25 -1.86 -9.50
C ILE A 30 5.74 -2.41 -8.16
N ALA A 31 5.12 -3.59 -8.15
CA ALA A 31 4.44 -4.10 -6.97
C ALA A 31 4.25 -5.63 -6.99
N GLY A 32 3.75 -6.18 -5.88
CA GLY A 32 3.35 -7.58 -5.77
C GLY A 32 2.04 -7.88 -6.49
N SER A 33 1.87 -9.13 -6.92
CA SER A 33 0.65 -9.67 -7.50
C SER A 33 -0.25 -10.27 -6.43
N ASP A 34 -1.49 -9.78 -6.35
CA ASP A 34 -2.57 -10.35 -5.54
C ASP A 34 -3.41 -11.32 -6.39
N SER A 35 -3.37 -12.61 -6.04
CA SER A 35 -4.13 -13.66 -6.74
C SER A 35 -5.64 -13.46 -6.72
N SER A 36 -6.19 -12.72 -5.75
CA SER A 36 -7.63 -12.39 -5.69
C SER A 36 -8.01 -11.26 -6.64
N GLY A 37 -7.02 -10.47 -7.07
CA GLY A 37 -7.19 -9.33 -7.95
C GLY A 37 -7.77 -8.07 -7.29
N GLY A 38 -7.85 -8.02 -5.96
CA GLY A 38 -8.38 -6.85 -5.24
C GLY A 38 -7.34 -5.80 -4.88
N ALA A 39 -6.06 -6.18 -4.76
CA ALA A 39 -4.92 -5.32 -4.42
C ALA A 39 -3.76 -5.51 -5.43
N GLY A 40 -2.56 -5.04 -5.05
CA GLY A 40 -1.33 -5.24 -5.82
C GLY A 40 -1.41 -4.69 -7.25
N ILE A 41 -0.62 -5.29 -8.16
CA ILE A 41 -0.59 -4.89 -9.58
C ILE A 41 -1.98 -4.98 -10.23
N GLN A 42 -2.88 -5.85 -9.75
CA GLN A 42 -4.23 -5.99 -10.29
C GLN A 42 -5.09 -4.76 -9.98
N ALA A 43 -5.07 -4.28 -8.73
CA ALA A 43 -5.73 -3.02 -8.37
C ALA A 43 -5.10 -1.84 -9.11
N ASP A 44 -3.77 -1.84 -9.22
CA ASP A 44 -3.05 -0.79 -9.91
C ASP A 44 -3.46 -0.71 -11.38
N LEU A 45 -3.40 -1.81 -12.13
CA LEU A 45 -3.79 -1.87 -13.54
C LEU A 45 -5.27 -1.50 -13.77
N LYS A 46 -6.16 -1.98 -12.90
CA LYS A 46 -7.60 -1.63 -12.96
C LYS A 46 -7.81 -0.13 -12.75
N THR A 47 -7.11 0.46 -11.79
CA THR A 47 -7.21 1.88 -11.48
C THR A 47 -6.67 2.73 -12.62
N ILE A 48 -5.46 2.43 -13.10
CA ILE A 48 -4.82 3.14 -14.21
C ILE A 48 -5.74 3.09 -15.45
N SER A 49 -6.24 1.89 -15.79
CA SER A 49 -7.14 1.71 -16.94
C SER A 49 -8.45 2.48 -16.79
N ALA A 50 -9.06 2.46 -15.60
CA ALA A 50 -10.32 3.15 -15.34
C ALA A 50 -10.18 4.68 -15.37
N LEU A 51 -8.98 5.20 -15.08
CA LEU A 51 -8.64 6.61 -15.20
C LEU A 51 -8.16 7.00 -16.61
N GLY A 52 -8.18 6.07 -17.57
CA GLY A 52 -7.84 6.34 -18.96
C GLY A 52 -6.34 6.29 -19.27
N GLY A 53 -5.52 5.72 -18.38
CA GLY A 53 -4.11 5.44 -18.62
C GLY A 53 -3.84 4.04 -19.16
N TYR A 54 -2.63 3.82 -19.64
CA TYR A 54 -2.09 2.52 -20.00
C TYR A 54 -1.15 2.03 -18.90
N GLY A 55 -1.46 0.89 -18.29
CA GLY A 55 -0.67 0.33 -17.19
C GLY A 55 0.41 -0.65 -17.67
N CYS A 56 1.65 -0.42 -17.28
CA CYS A 56 2.76 -1.36 -17.38
C CYS A 56 3.09 -1.94 -15.99
N VAL A 57 3.76 -3.10 -15.94
CA VAL A 57 4.07 -3.78 -14.67
C VAL A 57 5.51 -4.27 -14.61
N ALA A 58 6.14 -4.10 -13.45
CA ALA A 58 7.24 -4.93 -12.98
C ALA A 58 6.83 -5.61 -11.65
N ILE A 59 6.88 -6.94 -11.61
CA ILE A 59 6.40 -7.72 -10.47
C ILE A 59 7.52 -7.87 -9.44
N THR A 60 7.26 -7.54 -8.17
CA THR A 60 8.19 -7.73 -7.05
C THR A 60 7.99 -9.05 -6.32
N ALA A 61 6.75 -9.53 -6.24
CA ALA A 61 6.39 -10.81 -5.65
C ALA A 61 5.05 -11.32 -6.21
N VAL A 62 4.77 -12.60 -6.02
CA VAL A 62 3.46 -13.20 -6.29
C VAL A 62 2.95 -13.78 -4.98
N THR A 63 1.74 -13.38 -4.57
CA THR A 63 1.10 -13.91 -3.37
C THR A 63 0.02 -14.92 -3.73
N ALA A 64 0.05 -16.08 -3.10
CA ALA A 64 -1.11 -16.95 -3.00
C ALA A 64 -2.05 -16.32 -1.96
N GLN A 65 -2.92 -15.44 -2.43
CA GLN A 65 -3.75 -14.58 -1.60
C GLN A 65 -5.20 -14.65 -2.04
N ASN A 66 -6.09 -14.54 -1.07
CA ASN A 66 -7.53 -14.40 -1.28
C ASN A 66 -8.09 -13.35 -0.30
N THR A 67 -9.39 -13.11 -0.34
CA THR A 67 -10.06 -12.10 0.51
C THR A 67 -10.05 -12.43 2.00
N ARG A 68 -9.43 -13.55 2.41
CA ARG A 68 -9.29 -14.00 3.80
C ARG A 68 -7.86 -13.81 4.33
N GLY A 69 -6.91 -13.52 3.45
CA GLY A 69 -5.51 -13.33 3.80
C GLY A 69 -4.54 -13.91 2.77
N VAL A 70 -3.26 -13.92 3.16
CA VAL A 70 -2.13 -14.42 2.37
C VAL A 70 -1.74 -15.80 2.89
N ASP A 71 -1.78 -16.81 2.02
CA ASP A 71 -1.37 -18.18 2.34
C ASP A 71 0.13 -18.41 2.10
N ALA A 72 0.68 -17.79 1.06
CA ALA A 72 2.11 -17.84 0.72
C ALA A 72 2.53 -16.64 -0.14
N ALA A 73 3.82 -16.33 -0.16
CA ALA A 73 4.41 -15.33 -1.03
C ALA A 73 5.74 -15.83 -1.62
N GLU A 74 5.96 -15.56 -2.90
CA GLU A 74 7.20 -15.82 -3.62
C GLU A 74 7.75 -14.50 -4.16
N TYR A 75 8.98 -14.16 -3.76
CA TYR A 75 9.61 -12.90 -4.12
C TYR A 75 10.47 -13.06 -5.37
N MET A 76 10.39 -12.08 -6.27
CA MET A 76 11.25 -12.03 -7.45
C MET A 76 12.67 -11.65 -7.05
N SER A 77 13.66 -12.17 -7.77
CA SER A 77 15.04 -11.73 -7.53
C SER A 77 15.21 -10.25 -7.91
N PRO A 78 16.04 -9.47 -7.19
CA PRO A 78 16.27 -8.06 -7.49
C PRO A 78 16.70 -7.82 -8.95
N GLY A 79 17.57 -8.67 -9.48
CA GLY A 79 18.02 -8.59 -10.86
C GLY A 79 16.89 -8.79 -11.89
N PHE A 80 15.91 -9.63 -11.58
CA PHE A 80 14.75 -9.84 -12.44
C PHE A 80 13.75 -8.68 -12.35
N VAL A 81 13.55 -8.10 -11.17
CA VAL A 81 12.78 -6.84 -11.03
C VAL A 81 13.41 -5.73 -11.87
N ALA A 82 14.73 -5.54 -11.77
CA ALA A 82 15.47 -4.55 -12.54
C ALA A 82 15.34 -4.79 -14.07
N GLN A 83 15.42 -6.05 -14.50
CA GLN A 83 15.24 -6.42 -15.91
C GLN A 83 13.84 -6.11 -16.43
N GLN A 84 12.79 -6.35 -15.62
CA GLN A 84 11.41 -5.99 -15.98
C GLN A 84 11.27 -4.47 -16.17
N ILE A 85 11.77 -3.67 -15.22
CA ILE A 85 11.74 -2.20 -15.30
C ILE A 85 12.40 -1.70 -16.58
N ARG A 86 13.63 -2.19 -16.88
CA ARG A 86 14.35 -1.82 -18.11
C ARG A 86 13.58 -2.23 -19.37
N SER A 87 13.03 -3.43 -19.40
CA SER A 87 12.29 -3.93 -20.57
C SER A 87 11.09 -3.05 -20.91
N VAL A 88 10.39 -2.52 -19.90
CA VAL A 88 9.30 -1.57 -20.11
C VAL A 88 9.84 -0.19 -20.51
N ALA A 89 10.80 0.34 -19.76
CA ALA A 89 11.33 1.69 -19.99
C ALA A 89 12.07 1.85 -21.33
N ASP A 90 12.59 0.75 -21.89
CA ASP A 90 13.26 0.74 -23.20
C ASP A 90 12.27 0.85 -24.38
N ASP A 91 10.97 0.57 -24.16
CA ASP A 91 9.94 0.52 -25.22
C ASP A 91 8.81 1.55 -25.01
N TYR A 92 8.42 1.79 -23.76
CA TYR A 92 7.28 2.63 -23.42
C TYR A 92 7.70 4.03 -22.91
N PRO A 93 7.01 5.10 -23.34
CA PRO A 93 7.22 6.44 -22.79
C PRO A 93 6.51 6.57 -21.43
N ILE A 94 7.13 6.03 -20.37
CA ILE A 94 6.56 6.06 -19.03
C ILE A 94 6.38 7.52 -18.58
N ASP A 95 5.14 7.88 -18.24
CA ASP A 95 4.77 9.22 -17.75
C ASP A 95 4.78 9.29 -16.22
N ALA A 96 4.47 8.18 -15.53
CA ALA A 96 4.50 8.09 -14.07
C ALA A 96 4.88 6.69 -13.57
N ILE A 97 5.38 6.61 -12.35
CA ILE A 97 5.69 5.34 -11.67
C ILE A 97 4.92 5.26 -10.36
N LYS A 98 4.21 4.14 -10.15
CA LYS A 98 3.66 3.71 -8.87
C LYS A 98 4.56 2.60 -8.34
N ILE A 99 5.02 2.69 -7.09
CA ILE A 99 5.68 1.59 -6.38
C ILE A 99 4.76 1.12 -5.25
N GLY A 100 4.48 -0.18 -5.17
CA GLY A 100 3.69 -0.78 -4.09
C GLY A 100 4.57 -1.61 -3.16
N MET A 101 4.07 -2.80 -2.78
CA MET A 101 4.84 -3.77 -1.99
C MET A 101 6.18 -4.10 -2.67
N VAL A 102 7.27 -3.82 -1.97
CA VAL A 102 8.65 -4.06 -2.45
C VAL A 102 9.22 -5.38 -1.91
N GLY A 103 8.88 -5.75 -0.67
CA GLY A 103 9.25 -7.04 -0.06
C GLY A 103 10.59 -7.06 0.67
N SER A 104 11.65 -6.53 0.05
CA SER A 104 12.98 -6.50 0.67
C SER A 104 13.79 -5.28 0.27
N SER A 105 14.78 -4.96 1.10
CA SER A 105 15.72 -3.87 0.83
C SER A 105 16.51 -4.07 -0.46
N SER A 106 16.87 -5.33 -0.77
CA SER A 106 17.58 -5.64 -2.01
C SER A 106 16.77 -5.33 -3.28
N ILE A 107 15.43 -5.50 -3.21
CA ILE A 107 14.54 -5.09 -4.30
C ILE A 107 14.42 -3.55 -4.32
N ALA A 108 14.34 -2.89 -3.16
CA ALA A 108 14.35 -1.43 -3.07
C ALA A 108 15.61 -0.84 -3.74
N ASP A 109 16.80 -1.38 -3.43
CA ASP A 109 18.07 -0.99 -4.05
C ASP A 109 18.07 -1.15 -5.57
N ALA A 110 17.53 -2.26 -6.07
CA ALA A 110 17.40 -2.50 -7.51
C ALA A 110 16.47 -1.47 -8.18
N ILE A 111 15.36 -1.12 -7.53
CA ILE A 111 14.44 -0.09 -8.03
C ILE A 111 15.15 1.27 -8.05
N VAL A 112 15.83 1.67 -6.96
CA VAL A 112 16.58 2.93 -6.87
C VAL A 112 17.65 3.01 -7.97
N ALA A 113 18.38 1.92 -8.21
CA ALA A 113 19.40 1.85 -9.25
C ALA A 113 18.81 2.10 -10.65
N GLU A 114 17.66 1.49 -10.97
CA GLU A 114 17.02 1.69 -12.27
C GLU A 114 16.42 3.10 -12.41
N LEU A 115 15.75 3.64 -11.38
CA LEU A 115 15.25 5.02 -11.39
C LEU A 115 16.38 6.04 -11.60
N THR A 116 17.57 5.75 -11.07
CA THR A 116 18.77 6.57 -11.26
C THR A 116 19.32 6.42 -12.68
N ALA A 117 19.48 5.18 -13.15
CA ALA A 117 20.02 4.89 -14.48
C ALA A 117 19.15 5.48 -15.61
N LEU A 118 17.83 5.43 -15.46
CA LEU A 118 16.88 6.02 -16.40
C LEU A 118 16.88 7.55 -16.39
N SER A 119 17.48 8.18 -15.36
CA SER A 119 17.31 9.61 -15.09
C SER A 119 15.83 10.02 -15.13
N PHE A 120 14.97 9.16 -14.58
CA PHE A 120 13.52 9.33 -14.66
C PHE A 120 13.13 10.62 -13.95
N ALA A 121 12.35 11.44 -14.64
CA ALA A 121 11.96 12.78 -14.23
C ALA A 121 10.43 12.96 -14.14
N GLY A 122 9.66 11.90 -14.39
CA GLY A 122 8.22 11.89 -14.11
C GLY A 122 7.94 11.58 -12.63
N PRO A 123 6.69 11.73 -12.18
CA PRO A 123 6.33 11.51 -10.80
C PRO A 123 6.49 10.04 -10.40
N VAL A 124 7.08 9.84 -9.22
CA VAL A 124 7.21 8.55 -8.54
C VAL A 124 6.40 8.58 -7.25
N VAL A 125 5.35 7.79 -7.19
CA VAL A 125 4.53 7.61 -5.98
C VAL A 125 4.85 6.27 -5.36
N TRP A 126 5.27 6.25 -4.10
CA TRP A 126 5.54 5.03 -3.37
C TRP A 126 4.50 4.81 -2.24
N ASP A 127 3.78 3.70 -2.35
CA ASP A 127 2.91 3.16 -1.32
C ASP A 127 3.73 2.16 -0.48
N PRO A 128 4.20 2.55 0.71
CA PRO A 128 5.21 1.81 1.45
C PRO A 128 4.57 0.67 2.23
N VAL A 129 3.96 -0.28 1.51
CA VAL A 129 3.28 -1.44 2.07
C VAL A 129 4.29 -2.29 2.84
N MET A 130 4.27 -2.16 4.16
CA MET A 130 5.16 -2.91 5.08
C MET A 130 4.44 -4.09 5.74
N VAL A 131 3.11 -4.05 5.81
CA VAL A 131 2.27 -5.09 6.44
C VAL A 131 1.09 -5.39 5.53
N ALA A 132 0.76 -6.67 5.36
CA ALA A 132 -0.40 -7.07 4.58
C ALA A 132 -1.69 -6.63 5.27
N SER A 133 -2.79 -6.45 4.53
CA SER A 133 -4.12 -6.20 5.13
C SER A 133 -4.57 -7.34 6.07
N SER A 134 -3.94 -8.52 5.99
CA SER A 134 -4.12 -9.65 6.91
C SER A 134 -3.21 -9.63 8.15
N GLY A 135 -2.39 -8.59 8.33
CA GLY A 135 -1.50 -8.42 9.49
C GLY A 135 -0.12 -9.08 9.38
N SER A 136 0.18 -9.79 8.28
CA SER A 136 1.48 -10.42 8.07
C SER A 136 2.56 -9.38 7.73
N SER A 137 3.73 -9.43 8.38
CA SER A 137 4.89 -8.62 7.97
C SER A 137 5.26 -8.95 6.52
N LEU A 138 5.47 -7.93 5.70
CA LEU A 138 5.88 -8.06 4.31
C LEU A 138 7.32 -7.60 4.07
N VAL A 139 8.06 -7.35 5.15
CA VAL A 139 9.47 -6.95 5.13
C VAL A 139 10.29 -8.04 5.82
N ASP A 140 11.40 -8.45 5.19
CA ASP A 140 12.34 -9.41 5.78
C ASP A 140 13.03 -8.85 7.04
N ASP A 141 13.13 -9.65 8.10
CA ASP A 141 13.66 -9.31 9.44
C ASP A 141 15.19 -9.07 9.49
N GLU A 142 15.86 -8.76 8.37
CA GLU A 142 17.27 -8.39 8.39
C GLU A 142 17.46 -6.96 8.92
N THR A 143 17.55 -6.88 10.25
CA THR A 143 17.69 -5.71 11.13
C THR A 143 18.89 -4.78 10.87
N THR A 144 19.58 -4.92 9.73
CA THR A 144 20.71 -4.06 9.32
C THR A 144 20.63 -3.53 7.89
N ALA A 145 19.58 -3.87 7.12
CA ALA A 145 19.45 -3.47 5.72
C ALA A 145 18.29 -2.49 5.46
N THR A 146 18.02 -1.50 6.30
CA THR A 146 16.93 -0.52 6.03
C THR A 146 17.31 0.58 5.04
N SER A 147 18.59 0.66 4.63
CA SER A 147 19.09 1.73 3.74
C SER A 147 18.36 1.80 2.41
N GLY A 148 18.06 0.67 1.78
CA GLY A 148 17.36 0.63 0.49
C GLY A 148 15.96 1.24 0.55
N PHE A 149 15.22 1.04 1.64
CA PHE A 149 13.91 1.67 1.84
C PHE A 149 14.02 3.18 2.04
N VAL A 150 15.04 3.66 2.78
CA VAL A 150 15.28 5.09 2.95
C VAL A 150 15.70 5.74 1.63
N ASP A 151 16.57 5.09 0.87
CA ASP A 151 17.02 5.58 -0.44
C ASP A 151 15.86 5.60 -1.44
N LEU A 152 14.98 4.60 -1.39
CA LEU A 152 13.73 4.60 -2.16
C LEU A 152 12.80 5.74 -1.75
N ALA A 153 12.66 5.99 -0.45
CA ALA A 153 11.87 7.10 0.08
C ALA A 153 12.37 8.44 -0.47
N ARG A 154 13.68 8.65 -0.51
CA ARG A 154 14.33 9.86 -1.06
C ARG A 154 14.20 9.97 -2.57
N ARG A 155 14.00 8.86 -3.27
CA ARG A 155 13.85 8.85 -4.74
C ARG A 155 12.40 9.06 -5.18
N ALA A 156 11.43 8.77 -4.32
CA ALA A 156 10.02 9.03 -4.56
C ALA A 156 9.70 10.53 -4.40
N ASP A 157 8.70 11.00 -5.15
CA ASP A 157 8.18 12.37 -5.10
C ASP A 157 6.98 12.49 -4.15
N ALA A 158 6.24 11.39 -3.95
CA ALA A 158 5.21 11.28 -2.91
C ALA A 158 5.22 9.88 -2.26
N LEU A 159 5.01 9.84 -0.94
CA LEU A 159 4.74 8.62 -0.19
C LEU A 159 3.31 8.63 0.35
N THR A 160 2.66 7.45 0.39
CA THR A 160 1.29 7.30 0.89
C THR A 160 1.18 6.38 2.12
N PRO A 161 1.93 6.60 3.21
CA PRO A 161 1.93 5.68 4.34
C PRO A 161 0.60 5.74 5.12
N ASN A 162 0.21 4.63 5.72
CA ASN A 162 -0.68 4.66 6.89
C ASN A 162 0.08 5.12 8.16
N GLY A 163 -0.61 5.23 9.30
CA GLY A 163 -0.01 5.67 10.56
C GLY A 163 1.12 4.77 11.07
N ARG A 164 1.03 3.44 10.88
CA ARG A 164 2.09 2.49 11.28
C ARG A 164 3.32 2.63 10.39
N GLU A 165 3.09 2.69 9.09
CA GLU A 165 4.13 2.88 8.07
C GLU A 165 4.83 4.23 8.24
N LEU A 166 4.09 5.29 8.62
CA LEU A 166 4.65 6.60 8.93
C LEU A 166 5.68 6.51 10.06
N VAL A 167 5.33 5.83 11.16
CA VAL A 167 6.25 5.62 12.28
C VAL A 167 7.47 4.82 11.85
N GLY A 168 7.27 3.73 11.10
CA GLY A 168 8.37 2.93 10.56
C GLY A 168 9.33 3.73 9.67
N LEU A 169 8.79 4.57 8.78
CA LEU A 169 9.58 5.48 7.92
C LEU A 169 10.34 6.52 8.73
N CYS A 170 9.71 7.11 9.74
CA CYS A 170 10.38 8.05 10.64
C CYS A 170 11.54 7.37 11.38
N ASP A 171 11.34 6.16 11.91
CA ASP A 171 12.37 5.41 12.61
C ASP A 171 13.56 5.09 11.68
N MET A 172 13.28 4.65 10.44
CA MET A 172 14.31 4.39 9.44
C MET A 172 15.07 5.67 9.03
N ALA A 173 14.38 6.81 8.95
CA ALA A 173 14.97 8.10 8.58
C ALA A 173 15.61 8.86 9.75
N GLY A 174 15.51 8.35 10.99
CA GLY A 174 16.00 9.05 12.19
C GLY A 174 15.19 10.30 12.55
N VAL A 175 13.91 10.34 12.18
CA VAL A 175 12.97 11.43 12.45
C VAL A 175 12.21 11.14 13.73
N ALA A 176 12.11 12.13 14.62
CA ALA A 176 11.37 11.99 15.87
C ALA A 176 9.86 11.82 15.59
N VAL A 177 9.21 10.92 16.34
CA VAL A 177 7.77 10.67 16.26
C VAL A 177 7.13 11.12 17.58
N PRO A 178 6.05 11.92 17.55
CA PRO A 178 5.37 12.34 18.77
C PRO A 178 4.89 11.15 19.61
N ALA A 179 5.05 11.25 20.93
CA ALA A 179 4.71 10.17 21.86
C ALA A 179 3.22 9.81 21.83
N THR A 180 2.35 10.78 21.52
CA THR A 180 0.90 10.57 21.36
C THR A 180 0.60 9.56 20.25
N LEU A 181 1.28 9.67 19.10
CA LEU A 181 1.09 8.75 17.98
C LEU A 181 1.55 7.34 18.34
N ARG A 182 2.74 7.20 18.94
CA ARG A 182 3.24 5.87 19.35
C ARG A 182 2.31 5.18 20.34
N LYS A 183 1.89 5.90 21.39
CA LYS A 183 0.94 5.37 22.39
C LYS A 183 -0.38 4.93 21.77
N HIS A 184 -0.87 5.68 20.78
CA HIS A 184 -2.10 5.32 20.07
C HIS A 184 -1.93 3.99 19.30
N LEU A 185 -0.84 3.84 18.56
CA LEU A 185 -0.55 2.61 17.81
C LEU A 185 -0.33 1.41 18.75
N ASP A 186 0.42 1.59 19.85
CA ASP A 186 0.62 0.56 20.87
C ASP A 186 -0.73 0.09 21.49
N ALA A 187 -1.68 1.02 21.66
CA ALA A 187 -3.02 0.71 22.16
C ALA A 187 -3.85 -0.10 21.16
N ILE A 188 -3.72 0.18 19.85
CA ILE A 188 -4.37 -0.61 18.80
C ILE A 188 -3.77 -2.02 18.74
N ASP A 189 -2.44 -2.14 18.82
CA ASP A 189 -1.75 -3.44 18.76
C ASP A 189 -2.08 -4.34 19.94
N SER A 190 -2.17 -3.77 21.14
CA SER A 190 -2.57 -4.51 22.33
C SER A 190 -4.03 -4.98 22.30
N GLN A 191 -4.91 -4.26 21.59
CA GLN A 191 -6.31 -4.69 21.39
C GLN A 191 -6.46 -5.75 20.29
N GLY A 192 -5.59 -5.76 19.28
CA GLY A 192 -5.59 -6.76 18.20
C GLY A 192 -5.00 -8.13 18.58
N LEU A 193 -4.17 -8.19 19.63
CA LEU A 193 -3.55 -9.44 20.12
C LEU A 193 -4.52 -10.37 20.87
N ASP A 194 -5.74 -9.92 21.22
CA ASP A 194 -6.76 -10.77 21.87
C ASP A 194 -7.65 -11.52 20.84
N SER A 195 -7.48 -11.24 19.54
CA SER A 195 -8.04 -12.02 18.42
C SER A 195 -6.95 -12.85 17.75
N GLY A 196 -6.72 -14.06 18.27
CA GLY A 196 -5.60 -14.93 17.92
C GLY A 196 -5.36 -15.11 16.42
N SER A 197 -4.19 -14.66 15.96
CA SER A 197 -3.57 -15.09 14.71
C SER A 197 -2.18 -15.66 15.05
N PRO A 198 -1.89 -16.94 14.74
CA PRO A 198 -0.59 -17.50 15.02
C PRO A 198 0.44 -16.93 14.04
N SER A 199 1.55 -16.43 14.57
CA SER A 199 2.73 -16.07 13.81
C SER A 199 3.29 -17.28 13.07
N VAL A 200 3.33 -17.24 11.74
CA VAL A 200 3.99 -18.27 10.94
C VAL A 200 5.47 -17.92 10.87
N SER A 201 6.27 -18.57 11.71
CA SER A 201 7.73 -18.62 11.57
C SER A 201 8.10 -19.74 10.61
N ALA A 202 8.96 -19.43 9.65
CA ALA A 202 9.56 -20.40 8.75
C ALA A 202 10.66 -21.20 9.48
N ALA A 203 10.40 -22.46 9.84
CA ALA A 203 11.44 -23.49 10.02
C ALA A 203 10.82 -24.90 10.06
N GLY A 204 11.41 -25.84 9.30
CA GLY A 204 10.86 -27.17 9.06
C GLY A 204 11.18 -28.25 10.11
N GLY A 205 10.34 -29.29 10.07
CA GLY A 205 10.70 -30.71 10.22
C GLY A 205 10.96 -31.29 11.63
N SER A 206 10.00 -32.03 12.18
CA SER A 206 10.02 -33.50 12.38
C SER A 206 9.04 -33.96 13.49
N HIS A 207 8.48 -35.16 13.28
CA HIS A 207 7.43 -35.83 14.04
C HIS A 207 7.74 -36.14 15.51
N SER A 208 6.72 -36.04 16.37
CA SER A 208 6.26 -37.14 17.26
C SER A 208 4.95 -36.80 17.95
N GLU A 209 4.00 -37.73 17.89
CA GLU A 209 2.68 -37.71 18.55
C GLU A 209 2.78 -37.91 20.06
N GLU A 210 1.90 -37.27 20.84
CA GLU A 210 1.30 -37.88 22.04
C GLU A 210 -0.01 -37.18 22.46
N ASN A 211 -1.03 -38.00 22.74
CA ASN A 211 -2.38 -37.63 23.17
C ASN A 211 -2.46 -37.35 24.67
N VAL A 212 -3.23 -36.33 25.11
CA VAL A 212 -3.93 -36.33 26.42
C VAL A 212 -5.27 -35.55 26.33
N ASP A 213 -6.30 -36.13 26.93
CA ASP A 213 -7.74 -35.77 27.04
C ASP A 213 -8.01 -34.57 28.00
N PRO A 214 -9.20 -33.90 27.97
CA PRO A 214 -9.43 -32.57 28.53
C PRO A 214 -10.05 -32.58 29.95
N GLY A 215 -9.85 -31.48 30.67
CA GLY A 215 -10.42 -31.23 31.99
C GLY A 215 -10.99 -29.81 32.14
N GLU A 216 -12.31 -29.77 32.23
CA GLU A 216 -13.19 -28.92 33.07
C GLU A 216 -13.21 -27.38 32.97
N GLU A 217 -14.47 -26.91 32.90
CA GLU A 217 -15.01 -25.56 32.94
C GLU A 217 -14.57 -24.73 34.15
N HIS A 218 -14.47 -23.41 33.98
CA HIS A 218 -15.07 -22.48 34.94
C HIS A 218 -15.41 -21.14 34.30
N ALA A 219 -16.71 -20.82 34.33
CA ALA A 219 -17.30 -19.54 33.96
C ALA A 219 -17.03 -18.47 35.03
N SER A 220 -16.67 -17.26 34.61
CA SER A 220 -16.92 -16.04 35.38
C SER A 220 -17.32 -14.89 34.45
N LYS A 221 -18.52 -14.37 34.69
CA LYS A 221 -19.06 -13.17 34.07
C LYS A 221 -18.42 -11.95 34.73
N SER A 222 -17.90 -11.00 33.96
CA SER A 222 -17.76 -9.61 34.41
C SER A 222 -18.34 -8.68 33.35
N GLU A 223 -19.53 -8.15 33.66
CA GLU A 223 -20.10 -6.99 32.99
C GLU A 223 -19.23 -5.78 33.31
N ASN A 224 -18.62 -5.16 32.30
CA ASN A 224 -18.04 -3.83 32.43
C ASN A 224 -18.66 -2.91 31.38
N ASN A 225 -19.54 -2.06 31.89
CA ASN A 225 -20.19 -0.96 31.21
C ASN A 225 -19.17 0.18 31.03
N VAL A 226 -18.76 0.48 29.79
CA VAL A 226 -17.87 1.62 29.50
C VAL A 226 -18.66 2.64 28.68
N GLY A 227 -19.11 3.70 29.36
CA GLY A 227 -19.44 4.96 28.70
C GLY A 227 -18.14 5.71 28.43
N ASN A 228 -17.85 5.98 27.15
CA ASN A 228 -16.75 6.85 26.74
C ASN A 228 -17.22 8.31 26.84
N GLU A 229 -16.87 8.98 27.94
CA GLU A 229 -16.79 10.43 27.98
C GLU A 229 -15.40 10.88 27.48
N GLU A 230 -15.44 11.75 26.47
CA GLU A 230 -14.31 12.45 25.88
C GLU A 230 -13.56 13.22 26.98
N THR A 231 -12.42 12.71 27.42
CA THR A 231 -11.56 13.39 28.40
C THR A 231 -10.65 14.36 27.66
N THR A 232 -11.07 15.61 27.56
CA THR A 232 -10.21 16.74 27.19
C THR A 232 -9.19 16.99 28.31
N VAL A 233 -8.06 16.28 28.25
CA VAL A 233 -6.79 16.74 28.82
C VAL A 233 -6.15 17.63 27.76
N GLU A 234 -5.53 18.76 28.14
CA GLU A 234 -4.70 19.60 27.25
C GLU A 234 -3.47 18.81 26.74
N GLY A 235 -3.72 17.85 25.85
CA GLY A 235 -2.76 17.02 25.16
C GLY A 235 -2.89 17.25 23.66
N GLU A 236 -1.77 17.14 22.96
CA GLU A 236 -1.73 17.14 21.51
C GLU A 236 -2.72 16.13 20.93
N SER A 237 -3.55 16.53 19.95
CA SER A 237 -4.49 15.61 19.29
C SER A 237 -3.74 14.62 18.42
N LEU A 238 -4.31 13.43 18.18
CA LEU A 238 -3.71 12.43 17.29
C LEU A 238 -3.46 13.00 15.89
N THR A 239 -4.39 13.78 15.35
CA THR A 239 -4.24 14.45 14.06
C THR A 239 -3.06 15.44 14.05
N SER A 240 -2.85 16.19 15.13
CA SER A 240 -1.68 17.08 15.26
C SER A 240 -0.38 16.28 15.30
N ALA A 241 -0.33 15.20 16.07
CA ALA A 241 0.84 14.33 16.17
C ALA A 241 1.21 13.70 14.83
N ILE A 242 0.22 13.29 14.03
CA ILE A 242 0.43 12.76 12.69
C ILE A 242 0.90 13.86 11.73
N ALA A 243 0.31 15.05 11.79
CA ALA A 243 0.74 16.20 11.01
C ALA A 243 2.19 16.60 11.32
N GLU A 244 2.60 16.60 12.59
CA GLU A 244 3.98 16.87 13.01
C GLU A 244 4.95 15.83 12.45
N ALA A 245 4.65 14.54 12.62
CA ALA A 245 5.49 13.46 12.09
C ALA A 245 5.60 13.49 10.55
N ALA A 246 4.48 13.70 9.85
CA ALA A 246 4.46 13.80 8.40
C ALA A 246 5.27 15.01 7.89
N SER A 247 5.15 16.17 8.55
CA SER A 247 5.90 17.37 8.20
C SER A 247 7.40 17.16 8.41
N ALA A 248 7.80 16.58 9.54
CA ALA A 248 9.21 16.31 9.85
C ALA A 248 9.81 15.29 8.86
N LEU A 249 9.06 14.25 8.51
CA LEU A 249 9.49 13.26 7.52
C LEU A 249 9.59 13.86 6.11
N SER A 250 8.63 14.69 5.72
CA SER A 250 8.64 15.41 4.44
C SER A 250 9.89 16.28 4.30
N GLU A 251 10.26 17.01 5.35
CA GLU A 251 11.47 17.82 5.36
C GLU A 251 12.75 16.96 5.27
N ALA A 252 12.83 15.89 6.06
CA ALA A 252 14.00 15.02 6.12
C ALA A 252 14.28 14.25 4.81
N LEU A 253 13.23 13.87 4.09
CA LEU A 253 13.32 13.12 2.83
C LEU A 253 13.28 14.01 1.59
N ALA A 254 12.85 15.27 1.73
CA ALA A 254 12.54 16.18 0.63
C ALA A 254 11.42 15.67 -0.31
N THR A 255 10.41 15.02 0.27
CA THR A 255 9.34 14.30 -0.44
C THR A 255 7.97 14.67 0.11
N VAL A 256 6.91 14.61 -0.71
CA VAL A 256 5.53 14.79 -0.22
C VAL A 256 5.10 13.58 0.59
N ILE A 257 4.54 13.80 1.78
CA ILE A 257 4.02 12.73 2.64
C ILE A 257 2.50 12.85 2.72
N VAL A 258 1.79 11.80 2.33
CA VAL A 258 0.34 11.70 2.33
C VAL A 258 -0.08 10.60 3.29
N VAL A 259 -0.34 10.95 4.55
CA VAL A 259 -0.78 9.96 5.54
C VAL A 259 -2.25 9.65 5.32
N THR A 260 -2.57 8.41 4.97
CA THR A 260 -3.95 7.99 4.70
C THR A 260 -4.71 7.75 5.99
N GLY A 261 -5.91 8.32 6.11
CA GLY A 261 -6.77 8.15 7.28
C GLY A 261 -7.58 6.86 7.28
N GLY A 262 -8.18 6.56 8.43
CA GLY A 262 -9.01 5.39 8.70
C GLY A 262 -8.57 4.66 9.97
N PRO A 263 -9.50 4.00 10.69
CA PRO A 263 -9.20 3.28 11.92
C PRO A 263 -8.18 2.16 11.67
N ASP A 264 -8.36 1.40 10.59
CA ASP A 264 -7.42 0.34 10.17
C ASP A 264 -6.03 0.88 9.81
N ASN A 265 -5.94 2.17 9.46
CA ASN A 265 -4.70 2.84 9.10
C ASN A 265 -3.96 3.41 10.32
N GLY A 266 -4.46 3.22 11.55
CA GLY A 266 -3.88 3.82 12.75
C GLY A 266 -3.93 5.35 12.76
N PHE A 267 -4.81 5.94 11.94
CA PHE A 267 -5.05 7.37 11.85
C PHE A 267 -6.54 7.67 11.77
N GLY A 268 -7.15 7.95 12.91
CA GLY A 268 -8.56 8.33 13.01
C GLY A 268 -9.34 7.31 13.83
N ASP A 269 -10.66 7.49 13.86
CA ASP A 269 -11.60 6.68 14.63
C ASP A 269 -12.67 6.07 13.72
N ASP A 270 -13.68 5.42 14.30
CA ASP A 270 -14.88 4.95 13.59
C ASP A 270 -15.88 6.08 13.28
N GLY A 271 -15.46 7.34 13.41
CA GLY A 271 -16.29 8.51 13.21
C GLY A 271 -16.74 8.71 11.77
N PRO A 272 -17.66 9.64 11.52
CA PRO A 272 -18.30 9.84 10.22
C PRO A 272 -17.37 10.44 9.16
N LYS A 273 -16.11 10.72 9.50
CA LYS A 273 -15.12 11.31 8.60
C LYS A 273 -13.89 10.42 8.51
N VAL A 274 -13.25 10.46 7.36
CA VAL A 274 -11.87 9.98 7.13
C VAL A 274 -11.05 11.21 6.75
N THR A 275 -9.86 11.35 7.32
CA THR A 275 -8.99 12.51 7.07
C THR A 275 -7.63 12.05 6.60
N GLU A 276 -7.15 12.59 5.49
CA GLU A 276 -5.78 12.47 5.03
C GLU A 276 -4.96 13.69 5.47
N VAL A 277 -3.69 13.47 5.81
CA VAL A 277 -2.71 14.53 6.10
C VAL A 277 -1.76 14.63 4.93
N VAL A 278 -1.62 15.82 4.35
CA VAL A 278 -0.71 16.09 3.21
C VAL A 278 0.34 17.09 3.64
N ALA A 279 1.60 16.66 3.73
CA ALA A 279 2.75 17.49 4.04
C ALA A 279 3.70 17.59 2.83
N ASP A 280 4.03 18.82 2.40
CA ASP A 280 4.83 19.07 1.18
C ASP A 280 6.00 20.05 1.40
N ARG A 281 6.76 19.87 2.49
CA ARG A 281 7.89 20.71 2.98
C ARG A 281 7.53 22.15 3.35
N GLU A 282 6.56 22.77 2.69
CA GLU A 282 6.15 24.15 2.95
C GLU A 282 4.94 24.23 3.88
N GLN A 283 4.00 23.31 3.72
CA GLN A 283 2.75 23.32 4.48
C GLN A 283 2.24 21.91 4.76
N THR A 284 1.46 21.81 5.83
CA THR A 284 0.65 20.63 6.11
C THR A 284 -0.83 20.99 5.94
N ALA A 285 -1.58 20.16 5.23
CA ALA A 285 -3.01 20.32 5.00
C ALA A 285 -3.77 19.06 5.44
N LEU A 286 -5.01 19.26 5.88
CA LEU A 286 -5.95 18.20 6.21
C LEU A 286 -7.00 18.13 5.12
N LEU A 287 -7.22 16.93 4.57
CA LEU A 287 -8.29 16.67 3.61
C LEU A 287 -9.27 15.71 4.27
N SER A 288 -10.51 16.13 4.49
CA SER A 288 -11.50 15.31 5.21
C SER A 288 -12.71 15.01 4.34
N HIS A 289 -13.16 13.76 4.38
CA HIS A 289 -14.25 13.25 3.57
C HIS A 289 -15.23 12.42 4.41
N ASP A 290 -16.50 12.29 3.99
CA ASP A 290 -17.49 11.45 4.70
C ASP A 290 -17.11 9.97 4.68
N ARG A 291 -17.07 9.25 5.79
CA ARG A 291 -16.78 7.81 5.74
C ARG A 291 -17.79 7.08 4.84
N VAL A 292 -17.29 6.24 3.93
CA VAL A 292 -18.13 5.33 3.15
C VAL A 292 -18.46 4.14 4.04
N ALA A 293 -19.75 3.88 4.25
CA ALA A 293 -20.21 2.76 5.07
C ALA A 293 -20.10 1.45 4.27
N THR A 294 -18.91 0.85 4.27
CA THR A 294 -18.62 -0.46 3.67
C THR A 294 -17.54 -1.16 4.48
N THR A 295 -17.57 -2.50 4.49
CA THR A 295 -16.48 -3.34 5.01
C THR A 295 -15.58 -3.88 3.90
N ASN A 296 -15.88 -3.56 2.64
CA ASN A 296 -15.17 -4.05 1.46
C ASN A 296 -14.04 -3.08 1.10
N THR A 297 -13.00 -3.05 1.92
CA THR A 297 -11.88 -2.09 1.84
C THR A 297 -10.59 -2.71 1.31
N HIS A 298 -10.59 -3.99 0.94
CA HIS A 298 -9.43 -4.67 0.36
C HIS A 298 -8.88 -3.92 -0.86
N GLY A 299 -7.59 -3.61 -0.86
CA GLY A 299 -6.93 -2.89 -1.96
C GLY A 299 -7.16 -1.38 -2.04
N THR A 300 -7.78 -0.77 -1.02
CA THR A 300 -8.02 0.70 -0.97
C THR A 300 -6.72 1.49 -1.09
N GLY A 301 -5.66 1.10 -0.36
CA GLY A 301 -4.35 1.76 -0.42
C GLY A 301 -3.72 1.71 -1.82
N CYS A 302 -3.65 0.52 -2.43
CA CYS A 302 -3.13 0.35 -3.80
C CYS A 302 -3.93 1.14 -4.83
N THR A 303 -5.26 1.18 -4.68
CA THR A 303 -6.15 1.96 -5.54
C THR A 303 -5.88 3.46 -5.39
N PHE A 304 -5.74 3.95 -4.16
CA PHE A 304 -5.46 5.36 -3.88
C PHE A 304 -4.11 5.79 -4.45
N SER A 305 -3.04 5.06 -4.15
CA SER A 305 -1.69 5.39 -4.62
C SER A 305 -1.54 5.27 -6.14
N SER A 306 -2.24 4.31 -6.76
CA SER A 306 -2.31 4.22 -8.23
C SER A 306 -3.08 5.35 -8.88
N ALA A 307 -4.19 5.78 -8.27
CA ALA A 307 -4.94 6.95 -8.73
C ALA A 307 -4.07 8.21 -8.62
N LEU A 308 -3.35 8.38 -7.50
CA LEU A 308 -2.44 9.49 -7.29
C LEU A 308 -1.33 9.53 -8.35
N ALA A 309 -0.66 8.39 -8.62
CA ALA A 309 0.36 8.30 -9.66
C ALA A 309 -0.20 8.64 -11.05
N THR A 310 -1.41 8.17 -11.35
CA THR A 310 -2.06 8.42 -12.64
C THR A 310 -2.44 9.89 -12.80
N TYR A 311 -3.04 10.52 -11.79
CA TYR A 311 -3.35 11.94 -11.82
C TYR A 311 -2.10 12.81 -11.89
N ALA A 312 -1.04 12.46 -11.14
CA ALA A 312 0.25 13.14 -11.22
C ALA A 312 0.87 13.04 -12.63
N GLY A 313 0.79 11.86 -13.27
CA GLY A 313 1.24 11.67 -14.65
C GLY A 313 0.38 12.36 -15.71
N LEU A 314 -0.90 12.62 -15.41
CA LEU A 314 -1.82 13.37 -16.28
C LEU A 314 -1.59 14.89 -16.23
N SER A 315 -1.05 15.41 -15.12
CA SER A 315 -0.65 16.81 -15.04
C SER A 315 0.35 17.10 -16.15
N THR A 316 -0.02 17.97 -17.10
CA THR A 316 0.75 18.27 -18.33
C THR A 316 2.07 19.01 -18.07
N HIS A 317 2.62 18.93 -16.86
CA HIS A 317 3.83 19.62 -16.47
C HIS A 317 5.05 18.72 -16.70
N PRO A 318 6.02 19.17 -17.51
CA PRO A 318 7.26 18.42 -17.73
C PRO A 318 8.21 18.40 -16.50
N ASP A 319 7.76 18.95 -15.37
CA ASP A 319 8.52 19.13 -14.15
C ASP A 319 7.66 18.77 -12.94
N VAL A 320 8.05 17.71 -12.22
CA VAL A 320 7.34 17.19 -11.04
C VAL A 320 7.32 18.21 -9.90
N SER A 321 8.30 19.13 -9.83
CA SER A 321 8.31 20.20 -8.83
C SER A 321 7.14 21.18 -9.00
N ALA A 322 6.50 21.20 -10.18
CA ALA A 322 5.31 21.99 -10.46
C ALA A 322 4.00 21.19 -10.29
N CYS A 323 4.06 19.92 -9.86
CA CYS A 323 2.87 19.12 -9.61
C CYS A 323 2.09 19.65 -8.40
N ASP A 324 0.79 19.93 -8.59
CA ASP A 324 -0.10 20.24 -7.49
C ASP A 324 -0.52 18.94 -6.78
N TRP A 325 0.35 18.48 -5.88
CA TRP A 325 0.13 17.26 -5.11
C TRP A 325 -1.14 17.30 -4.28
N ARG A 326 -1.59 18.47 -3.81
CA ARG A 326 -2.84 18.58 -3.05
C ARG A 326 -4.05 18.30 -3.95
N ALA A 327 -4.07 18.87 -5.15
CA ALA A 327 -5.12 18.59 -6.12
C ALA A 327 -5.12 17.10 -6.53
N ALA A 328 -3.94 16.54 -6.82
CA ALA A 328 -3.80 15.13 -7.19
C ALA A 328 -4.27 14.19 -6.06
N VAL A 329 -3.93 14.48 -4.80
CA VAL A 329 -4.42 13.72 -3.63
C VAL A 329 -5.93 13.83 -3.47
N HIS A 330 -6.49 15.03 -3.63
CA HIS A 330 -7.94 15.23 -3.57
C HIS A 330 -8.67 14.39 -4.64
N ASP A 331 -8.17 14.39 -5.87
CA ASP A 331 -8.76 13.62 -6.96
C ASP A 331 -8.61 12.11 -6.75
N ALA A 332 -7.45 11.65 -6.26
CA ALA A 332 -7.21 10.27 -5.88
C ALA A 332 -8.13 9.80 -4.75
N ALA A 333 -8.32 10.61 -3.70
CA ALA A 333 -9.24 10.34 -2.60
C ALA A 333 -10.69 10.26 -3.12
N THR A 334 -11.10 11.22 -3.95
CA THR A 334 -12.44 11.24 -4.56
C THR A 334 -12.70 10.00 -5.41
N TRP A 335 -11.73 9.57 -6.23
CA TRP A 335 -11.83 8.36 -7.03
C TRP A 335 -11.95 7.10 -6.17
N THR A 336 -11.06 6.94 -5.19
CA THR A 336 -11.03 5.79 -4.27
C THR A 336 -12.35 5.63 -3.54
N ARG A 337 -12.94 6.75 -3.10
CA ARG A 337 -14.25 6.75 -2.42
C ARG A 337 -15.39 6.32 -3.33
N ARG A 338 -15.36 6.70 -4.61
CA ARG A 338 -16.33 6.20 -5.60
C ARG A 338 -16.21 4.69 -5.79
N ALA A 339 -14.98 4.16 -5.78
CA ALA A 339 -14.75 2.72 -5.82
C ALA A 339 -15.33 2.03 -4.57
N LEU A 340 -15.12 2.58 -3.37
CA LEU A 340 -15.69 2.08 -2.11
C LEU A 340 -17.23 2.08 -2.12
N VAL A 341 -17.86 3.14 -2.61
CA VAL A 341 -19.34 3.21 -2.72
C VAL A 341 -19.87 2.12 -3.66
N ALA A 342 -19.09 1.74 -4.67
CA ALA A 342 -19.44 0.69 -5.62
C ALA A 342 -18.99 -0.71 -5.20
N ALA A 343 -18.41 -0.88 -4.00
CA ALA A 343 -17.80 -2.14 -3.58
C ALA A 343 -18.84 -3.18 -3.15
N ASP A 344 -19.86 -2.79 -2.38
CA ASP A 344 -20.85 -3.74 -1.81
C ASP A 344 -21.64 -4.54 -2.86
N PRO A 345 -21.99 -3.99 -4.03
CA PRO A 345 -22.60 -4.79 -5.10
C PRO A 345 -21.68 -5.86 -5.71
N LEU A 346 -20.37 -5.82 -5.46
CA LEU A 346 -19.39 -6.79 -5.98
C LEU A 346 -19.39 -8.07 -5.11
N ASP A 347 -20.48 -8.82 -5.16
CA ASP A 347 -20.79 -10.01 -4.33
C ASP A 347 -19.94 -11.27 -4.65
N PHE A 348 -18.67 -11.13 -5.04
CA PHE A 348 -17.92 -12.20 -5.73
C PHE A 348 -17.07 -13.12 -4.84
N ALA A 349 -16.95 -12.87 -3.53
CA ALA A 349 -16.03 -13.64 -2.67
C ALA A 349 -16.46 -13.77 -1.20
N ILE A 350 -16.33 -14.98 -0.65
CA ILE A 350 -16.75 -15.34 0.72
C ILE A 350 -16.07 -14.51 1.81
N GLY A 351 -14.78 -14.15 1.65
CA GLY A 351 -14.07 -13.36 2.68
C GLY A 351 -14.58 -11.93 2.81
N LEU A 352 -15.22 -11.39 1.77
CA LEU A 352 -15.90 -10.09 1.79
C LEU A 352 -17.27 -10.16 2.49
N HIS A 353 -17.91 -11.34 2.52
CA HIS A 353 -19.19 -11.59 3.21
C HIS A 353 -19.05 -11.92 4.70
N ARG A 354 -17.84 -12.20 5.18
CA ARG A 354 -17.61 -12.65 6.56
C ARG A 354 -17.54 -11.51 7.56
N ASN A 355 -18.57 -10.68 7.54
CA ASN A 355 -18.99 -9.98 8.75
C ASN A 355 -20.42 -10.30 9.17
N ARG A 356 -21.25 -11.00 8.37
CA ARG A 356 -22.66 -11.23 8.73
C ARG A 356 -23.25 -12.51 8.10
N ASP A 357 -23.90 -13.35 8.92
CA ASP A 357 -24.85 -14.36 8.45
C ASP A 357 -26.12 -13.72 7.85
N SER A 358 -27.08 -14.53 7.37
CA SER A 358 -28.36 -14.06 6.83
C SER A 358 -29.23 -13.25 7.82
N SER A 359 -28.87 -13.24 9.11
CA SER A 359 -29.48 -12.46 10.18
C SER A 359 -28.66 -11.25 10.62
N GLY A 360 -27.49 -11.00 10.03
CA GLY A 360 -26.65 -9.85 10.35
C GLY A 360 -25.59 -10.09 11.43
N THR A 361 -25.33 -11.33 11.85
CA THR A 361 -24.44 -11.67 12.98
C THR A 361 -23.01 -11.99 12.52
N PRO A 362 -21.94 -11.46 13.15
CA PRO A 362 -20.56 -11.78 12.79
C PRO A 362 -20.24 -13.26 13.00
N GLU A 363 -19.80 -13.95 11.95
CA GLU A 363 -19.24 -15.29 12.06
C GLU A 363 -17.70 -15.24 12.15
N PRO A 364 -17.07 -16.07 13.00
CA PRO A 364 -15.62 -16.05 13.17
C PRO A 364 -14.86 -16.41 11.89
N ALA A 365 -13.70 -15.78 11.71
CA ALA A 365 -12.78 -16.09 10.63
C ALA A 365 -12.25 -17.54 10.78
N HIS A 366 -12.83 -18.47 10.02
CA HIS A 366 -12.35 -19.86 9.96
C HIS A 366 -10.91 -19.98 9.43
N VAL A 367 -9.91 -19.97 10.31
CA VAL A 367 -8.57 -20.43 9.97
C VAL A 367 -8.58 -21.95 10.05
N ASN A 368 -8.16 -22.61 8.97
CA ASN A 368 -8.11 -24.08 8.75
C ASN A 368 -9.42 -24.82 8.43
N GLY A 369 -9.64 -25.09 7.14
CA GLY A 369 -10.27 -26.32 6.64
C GLY A 369 -11.82 -26.45 6.68
N ASN A 370 -12.40 -26.76 5.52
CA ASN A 370 -13.69 -27.43 5.32
C ASN A 370 -14.99 -26.74 5.80
N ALA A 371 -15.29 -25.52 5.33
CA ALA A 371 -16.70 -25.15 5.11
C ALA A 371 -17.09 -25.52 3.67
N PRO A 372 -18.30 -26.06 3.41
CA PRO A 372 -18.67 -26.43 2.06
C PRO A 372 -18.80 -25.16 1.21
N LEU A 373 -17.88 -25.01 0.25
CA LEU A 373 -18.04 -24.09 -0.88
C LEU A 373 -19.40 -24.28 -1.58
N ASP A 374 -20.01 -25.44 -1.39
CA ASP A 374 -21.31 -25.85 -1.90
C ASP A 374 -22.40 -24.82 -1.59
N HIS A 375 -22.50 -24.26 -0.37
CA HIS A 375 -23.55 -23.26 -0.07
C HIS A 375 -23.36 -21.95 -0.86
N PHE A 376 -22.11 -21.50 -1.07
CA PHE A 376 -21.83 -20.27 -1.84
C PHE A 376 -22.07 -20.48 -3.33
N TRP A 377 -21.72 -21.65 -3.88
CA TRP A 377 -21.96 -21.98 -5.30
C TRP A 377 -23.41 -22.38 -5.60
N GLU A 378 -24.14 -22.95 -4.64
CA GLU A 378 -25.55 -23.33 -4.81
C GLU A 378 -26.50 -22.10 -4.84
N HIS A 379 -26.10 -20.98 -4.25
CA HIS A 379 -26.93 -19.77 -4.13
C HIS A 379 -26.60 -18.66 -5.15
N ARG A 380 -25.71 -18.93 -6.11
CA ARG A 380 -25.41 -18.05 -7.25
C ARG A 380 -25.92 -18.64 -8.56
#